data_AF-A0AAF3EAB4-F1
#
_entry.id   AF-A0AAF3EAB4-F1
#
_cell.length_a   1.000
_cell.length_b   1.000
_cell.length_c   1.000
_cell.angle_alpha   90.00
_cell.angle_beta   90.00
_cell.angle_gamma   90.00
#
_symmetry.space_group_name_H-M   'P 1'
#
loop_
_entity.id
_entity.type
_entity.pdbx_description
1 polymer ?
#
loop_
_entity_poly.entity_id
_entity_poly.type
_entity_poly.pdbx_seq_one_letter_code
_entity_poly.pdbx_strand_id
1 'polypeptide(L)'
;MWLSVGVFVAMPILAFTASVVSIKDIVDRERPEFETTLKETDFSAKSTLEPADLVRLGIEVKQDPTMGNKMEGDIATSVDEKPLSDAVRRSTRNAIRQTYRRWPNGEIPYTLSSQYGSYARSVIAKAIKEYHDKTCVRFVPRDPNRHADYVYIHPDDGCYSLVGRTGGRQPLSLDSGCIQVGTIVHELMHAVGFFHEQSRSDRDEYLDIVWSNVMKGADDQFEKYTNSVIDHLGEPYDFSSIMHYGPYAFSGNGKKTLQPKKGNAERMGQRVAFSEIDLRKINRLYQCPIRQIQVNGNSVIENQCRDENWRCPFWMLYDFCSDFEEIRFIVCRQSCGQCTTTFRPSKATKPQKKMFPLRRSIIGIHFDV
;
A
#
# COMPACT_ATOMS: atom_id res chain seq x y z
N MET A 1 -2.31 23.97 -70.15
CA MET A 1 -3.52 23.51 -69.43
C MET A 1 -3.24 22.14 -68.82
N TRP A 2 -2.86 22.09 -67.54
CA TRP A 2 -2.78 20.85 -66.78
C TRP A 2 -3.61 21.07 -65.51
N LEU A 3 -4.80 20.47 -65.48
CA LEU A 3 -5.72 20.47 -64.33
C LEU A 3 -5.20 19.45 -63.32
N SER A 4 -4.78 19.92 -62.14
CA SER A 4 -4.50 19.05 -61.00
C SER A 4 -5.81 18.77 -60.27
N VAL A 5 -6.29 17.53 -60.35
CA VAL A 5 -7.43 17.05 -59.56
C VAL A 5 -6.91 16.64 -58.18
N GLY A 6 -7.19 17.46 -57.17
CA GLY A 6 -6.90 17.14 -55.77
C GLY A 6 -7.88 16.09 -55.25
N VAL A 7 -7.39 14.89 -54.96
CA VAL A 7 -8.16 13.87 -54.23
C VAL A 7 -8.10 14.22 -52.75
N PHE A 8 -9.22 14.73 -52.21
CA PHE A 8 -9.41 14.84 -50.76
C PHE A 8 -9.66 13.44 -50.19
N VAL A 9 -8.63 12.84 -49.57
CA VAL A 9 -8.80 11.67 -48.72
C VAL A 9 -9.35 12.15 -47.39
N ALA A 10 -10.65 11.95 -47.16
CA ALA A 10 -11.25 12.13 -45.86
C ALA A 10 -10.66 11.09 -44.89
N MET A 11 -9.79 11.53 -43.97
CA MET A 11 -9.40 10.70 -42.84
C MET A 11 -10.64 10.52 -41.94
N PRO A 12 -11.03 9.27 -41.58
CA PRO A 12 -12.10 9.07 -40.64
C PRO A 12 -11.65 9.59 -39.28
N ILE A 13 -12.36 10.59 -38.77
CA ILE A 13 -12.26 11.00 -37.37
C ILE A 13 -12.75 9.79 -36.57
N LEU A 14 -11.81 9.02 -36.00
CA LEU A 14 -12.15 8.05 -34.97
C LEU A 14 -12.73 8.83 -33.79
N ALA A 15 -14.05 8.81 -33.67
CA ALA A 15 -14.74 9.22 -32.47
C ALA A 15 -14.34 8.24 -31.36
N PHE A 16 -13.34 8.61 -30.55
CA PHE A 16 -13.12 8.01 -29.25
C PHE A 16 -14.32 8.38 -28.37
N THR A 17 -15.31 7.50 -28.29
CA THR A 17 -16.29 7.55 -27.21
C THR A 17 -15.54 7.13 -25.95
N ALA A 18 -15.12 8.11 -25.15
CA ALA A 18 -14.76 7.82 -23.77
C ALA A 18 -16.04 7.33 -23.09
N SER A 19 -16.14 6.03 -22.81
CA SER A 19 -17.24 5.48 -22.03
C SER A 19 -17.25 6.18 -20.68
N VAL A 20 -18.28 6.98 -20.42
CA VAL A 20 -18.46 7.67 -19.15
C VAL A 20 -18.81 6.61 -18.10
N VAL A 21 -17.97 6.49 -17.07
CA VAL A 21 -18.22 5.61 -15.92
C VAL A 21 -19.50 6.06 -15.22
N SER A 22 -20.41 5.13 -14.92
CA SER A 22 -21.65 5.37 -14.18
C SER A 22 -21.59 4.80 -12.76
N ILE A 23 -22.54 5.18 -11.88
CA ILE A 23 -22.65 4.59 -10.53
C ILE A 23 -22.81 3.06 -10.60
N LYS A 24 -23.52 2.54 -11.60
CA LYS A 24 -23.69 1.10 -11.82
C LYS A 24 -22.40 0.38 -12.25
N ASP A 25 -21.43 1.11 -12.78
CA ASP A 25 -20.08 0.58 -13.03
C ASP A 25 -19.24 0.47 -11.75
N ILE A 26 -19.67 1.14 -10.66
CA ILE A 26 -19.06 1.02 -9.34
C ILE A 26 -19.76 -0.10 -8.56
N VAL A 27 -20.99 0.16 -8.10
CA VAL A 27 -21.82 -0.80 -7.36
C VAL A 27 -23.26 -0.70 -7.86
N ASP A 28 -23.80 -1.80 -8.37
CA ASP A 28 -25.20 -1.93 -8.77
C ASP A 28 -25.96 -2.75 -7.71
N ARG A 29 -26.50 -2.06 -6.70
CA ARG A 29 -27.28 -2.70 -5.62
C ARG A 29 -28.65 -3.23 -6.08
N GLU A 30 -29.09 -2.89 -7.29
CA GLU A 30 -30.33 -3.44 -7.87
C GLU A 30 -30.13 -4.86 -8.42
N ARG A 31 -28.86 -5.24 -8.66
CA ARG A 31 -28.51 -6.56 -9.17
C ARG A 31 -28.65 -7.63 -8.09
N PRO A 32 -29.19 -8.82 -8.41
CA PRO A 32 -29.23 -9.95 -7.48
C PRO A 32 -27.82 -10.34 -7.01
N GLU A 33 -27.66 -10.51 -5.70
CA GLU A 33 -26.40 -10.86 -5.06
C GLU A 33 -26.06 -12.35 -5.24
N PHE A 34 -24.83 -12.63 -5.68
CA PHE A 34 -24.23 -13.96 -5.70
C PHE A 34 -22.70 -13.86 -5.78
N GLU A 35 -22.00 -14.87 -5.24
CA GLU A 35 -20.55 -14.94 -5.31
C GLU A 35 -20.06 -15.19 -6.75
N THR A 36 -19.14 -14.34 -7.20
CA THR A 36 -18.41 -14.43 -8.47
C THR A 36 -16.92 -14.25 -8.22
N THR A 37 -16.10 -14.23 -9.26
CA THR A 37 -14.65 -13.98 -9.17
C THR A 37 -14.22 -13.02 -10.27
N LEU A 38 -13.01 -12.46 -10.16
CA LEU A 38 -12.45 -11.66 -11.25
C LEU A 38 -12.15 -12.54 -12.47
N LYS A 39 -12.24 -11.93 -13.65
CA LYS A 39 -11.90 -12.51 -14.95
C LYS A 39 -10.60 -11.88 -15.45
N GLU A 40 -9.93 -12.54 -16.39
CA GLU A 40 -8.73 -12.00 -17.04
C GLU A 40 -8.96 -10.62 -17.68
N THR A 41 -10.18 -10.38 -18.17
CA THR A 41 -10.59 -9.08 -18.71
C THR A 41 -10.60 -7.96 -17.68
N ASP A 42 -10.83 -8.29 -16.40
CA ASP A 42 -10.82 -7.30 -15.31
C ASP A 42 -9.38 -6.83 -15.03
N PHE A 43 -8.37 -7.70 -15.19
CA PHE A 43 -6.94 -7.37 -15.04
C PHE A 43 -6.34 -6.64 -16.25
N SER A 44 -6.93 -6.83 -17.43
CA SER A 44 -6.48 -6.25 -18.70
C SER A 44 -7.29 -5.02 -19.13
N ALA A 45 -8.36 -4.68 -18.41
CA ALA A 45 -9.10 -3.45 -18.58
C ALA A 45 -8.08 -2.28 -18.56
N LYS A 46 -7.92 -1.63 -19.71
CA LYS A 46 -6.78 -0.77 -20.01
C LYS A 46 -6.52 0.26 -18.91
N SER A 47 -5.24 0.49 -18.65
CA SER A 47 -4.65 1.63 -17.93
C SER A 47 -5.02 3.02 -18.47
N THR A 48 -6.04 3.12 -19.32
CA THR A 48 -6.51 4.33 -20.00
C THR A 48 -7.81 4.87 -19.40
N LEU A 49 -8.41 4.18 -18.44
CA LEU A 49 -9.41 4.82 -17.59
C LEU A 49 -8.61 5.65 -16.58
N GLU A 50 -8.56 6.97 -16.82
CA GLU A 50 -8.29 7.93 -15.76
C GLU A 50 -9.12 7.51 -14.53
N PRO A 51 -8.55 7.53 -13.31
CA PRO A 51 -9.31 7.23 -12.10
C PRO A 51 -10.64 7.98 -12.16
N ALA A 52 -11.75 7.24 -12.10
CA ALA A 52 -13.06 7.88 -12.13
C ALA A 52 -13.13 8.83 -10.93
N ASP A 53 -13.49 10.08 -11.21
CA ASP A 53 -13.76 11.06 -10.17
C ASP A 53 -15.08 10.66 -9.48
N LEU A 54 -14.98 9.82 -8.46
CA LEU A 54 -16.12 9.28 -7.71
C LEU A 54 -17.01 10.42 -7.16
N VAL A 55 -16.39 11.55 -6.80
CA VAL A 55 -17.10 12.73 -6.30
C VAL A 55 -17.99 13.33 -7.39
N ARG A 56 -17.55 13.36 -8.66
CA ARG A 56 -18.41 13.78 -9.79
C ARG A 56 -19.59 12.84 -10.05
N LEU A 57 -19.49 11.59 -9.62
CA LEU A 57 -20.59 10.63 -9.67
C LEU A 57 -21.55 10.77 -8.48
N GLY A 58 -21.33 11.75 -7.59
CA GLY A 58 -22.14 11.94 -6.38
C GLY A 58 -21.85 10.92 -5.28
N ILE A 59 -20.74 10.18 -5.38
CA ILE A 59 -20.31 9.23 -4.36
C ILE A 59 -19.53 9.99 -3.30
N GLU A 60 -19.93 9.84 -2.04
CA GLU A 60 -19.21 10.40 -0.91
C GLU A 60 -17.91 9.61 -0.69
N VAL A 61 -16.77 10.28 -0.86
CA VAL A 61 -15.45 9.73 -0.56
C VAL A 61 -14.94 10.43 0.69
N LYS A 62 -14.80 9.66 1.79
CA LYS A 62 -14.18 10.17 3.01
C LYS A 62 -12.71 10.52 2.75
N GLN A 63 -12.22 11.56 3.41
CA GLN A 63 -10.80 11.93 3.35
C GLN A 63 -9.90 10.79 3.82
N ASP A 64 -10.34 10.03 4.82
CA ASP A 64 -9.72 8.76 5.20
C ASP A 64 -10.81 7.67 5.26
N PRO A 65 -10.90 6.80 4.24
CA PRO A 65 -11.92 5.75 4.16
C PRO A 65 -11.88 4.73 5.29
N THR A 66 -10.76 4.63 6.02
CA THR A 66 -10.55 3.68 7.13
C THR A 66 -11.14 4.18 8.46
N MET A 67 -11.67 5.41 8.49
CA MET A 67 -12.33 5.99 9.68
C MET A 67 -13.80 5.59 9.75
N GLY A 68 -14.05 4.31 10.04
CA GLY A 68 -15.38 3.73 10.22
C GLY A 68 -15.77 3.54 11.69
N ASN A 69 -16.76 2.67 11.92
CA ASN A 69 -17.30 2.33 13.25
C ASN A 69 -16.83 0.96 13.76
N LYS A 70 -15.77 0.39 13.17
CA LYS A 70 -15.18 -0.88 13.59
C LYS A 70 -14.06 -0.65 14.62
N MET A 71 -13.45 -1.74 15.09
CA MET A 71 -12.22 -1.63 15.89
C MET A 71 -11.17 -0.95 15.03
N GLU A 72 -10.47 0.04 15.57
CA GLU A 72 -9.54 0.86 14.77
C GLU A 72 -10.16 1.33 13.44
N GLY A 73 -11.43 1.70 13.44
CA GLY A 73 -12.15 2.28 12.32
C GLY A 73 -12.66 1.24 11.32
N ASP A 74 -11.82 0.29 10.92
CA ASP A 74 -12.05 -0.62 9.79
C ASP A 74 -11.65 -2.09 10.05
N ILE A 75 -11.26 -2.45 11.28
CA ILE A 75 -10.99 -3.85 11.65
C ILE A 75 -12.27 -4.49 12.19
N ALA A 76 -12.86 -5.39 11.42
CA ALA A 76 -13.97 -6.21 11.89
C ALA A 76 -13.48 -7.30 12.86
N THR A 77 -14.22 -7.50 13.95
CA THR A 77 -13.98 -8.59 14.90
C THR A 77 -14.84 -9.79 14.56
N SER A 78 -14.28 -11.00 14.66
CA SER A 78 -15.10 -12.22 14.56
C SER A 78 -15.99 -12.33 15.81
N VAL A 79 -17.24 -12.77 15.63
CA VAL A 79 -18.29 -12.82 16.68
C VAL A 79 -17.87 -13.61 17.95
N ASP A 80 -16.82 -14.43 17.86
CA ASP A 80 -16.31 -15.30 18.93
C ASP A 80 -15.02 -14.78 19.63
N GLU A 81 -14.45 -13.64 19.25
CA GLU A 81 -13.30 -13.07 19.97
C GLU A 81 -13.75 -12.44 21.29
N LYS A 82 -13.70 -13.22 22.39
CA LYS A 82 -13.72 -12.68 23.76
C LYS A 82 -12.64 -11.59 23.89
N PRO A 83 -12.91 -10.49 24.61
CA PRO A 83 -11.91 -9.44 24.82
C PRO A 83 -10.65 -10.06 25.44
N LEU A 84 -9.50 -9.85 24.78
CA LEU A 84 -8.21 -10.31 25.27
C LEU A 84 -8.01 -9.77 26.70
N SER A 85 -7.95 -10.66 27.68
CA SER A 85 -7.77 -10.32 29.10
C SER A 85 -6.50 -9.51 29.36
N ASP A 86 -6.56 -8.60 30.33
CA ASP A 86 -5.57 -7.59 30.80
C ASP A 86 -4.13 -8.06 31.13
N ALA A 87 -3.77 -9.33 30.89
CA ALA A 87 -2.62 -9.98 31.50
C ALA A 87 -1.29 -9.98 30.70
N VAL A 88 -1.18 -9.28 29.56
CA VAL A 88 0.03 -9.37 28.71
C VAL A 88 0.72 -8.02 28.52
N ARG A 89 1.26 -7.49 29.61
CA ARG A 89 1.67 -6.07 29.73
C ARG A 89 3.16 -5.77 29.47
N ARG A 90 3.90 -6.52 28.63
CA ARG A 90 5.31 -6.18 28.27
C ARG A 90 5.74 -6.62 26.86
N SER A 91 6.46 -5.71 26.18
CA SER A 91 7.24 -5.85 24.92
C SER A 91 6.50 -5.49 23.61
N THR A 92 7.28 -5.22 22.53
CA THR A 92 6.94 -4.50 21.26
C THR A 92 6.84 -5.30 19.91
N ARG A 93 5.84 -5.10 18.97
CA ARG A 93 5.65 -5.68 17.57
C ARG A 93 4.40 -5.16 16.69
N ASN A 94 4.16 -5.51 15.35
CA ASN A 94 3.06 -5.08 14.34
C ASN A 94 2.31 -6.03 13.30
N ALA A 95 2.55 -7.35 13.19
CA ALA A 95 1.86 -8.27 12.23
C ALA A 95 1.32 -9.55 12.91
N ILE A 96 0.34 -10.28 12.36
CA ILE A 96 -0.17 -11.49 13.06
C ILE A 96 0.95 -12.48 13.45
N ARG A 97 1.06 -12.71 14.76
CA ARG A 97 2.09 -13.60 15.30
C ARG A 97 1.72 -15.07 15.12
N GLN A 98 0.43 -15.39 15.28
CA GLN A 98 -0.06 -16.76 15.22
C GLN A 98 0.01 -17.29 13.79
N THR A 99 0.77 -18.36 13.57
CA THR A 99 0.93 -18.97 12.25
C THR A 99 -0.38 -19.53 11.69
N TYR A 100 -1.30 -19.98 12.56
CA TYR A 100 -2.63 -20.47 12.13
C TYR A 100 -3.54 -19.37 11.57
N ARG A 101 -3.29 -18.10 11.93
CA ARG A 101 -3.99 -16.95 11.34
C ARG A 101 -3.39 -16.53 10.00
N ARG A 102 -2.28 -17.15 9.55
CA ARG A 102 -1.69 -16.88 8.24
C ARG A 102 -2.36 -17.75 7.20
N TRP A 103 -2.48 -17.21 5.99
CA TRP A 103 -2.95 -18.00 4.85
C TRP A 103 -1.89 -19.03 4.43
N PRO A 104 -2.23 -20.33 4.32
CA PRO A 104 -1.25 -21.34 3.92
C PRO A 104 -0.62 -21.00 2.57
N ASN A 105 0.69 -21.13 2.49
CA ASN A 105 1.47 -20.87 1.27
C ASN A 105 1.34 -19.44 0.70
N GLY A 106 0.77 -18.50 1.46
CA GLY A 106 0.45 -17.17 0.95
C GLY A 106 -0.67 -17.16 -0.09
N GLU A 107 -1.44 -18.24 -0.20
CA GLU A 107 -2.60 -18.35 -1.10
C GLU A 107 -3.86 -17.90 -0.34
N ILE A 108 -4.48 -16.83 -0.82
CA ILE A 108 -5.68 -16.21 -0.23
C ILE A 108 -6.84 -16.40 -1.20
N PRO A 109 -7.69 -17.43 -0.99
CA PRO A 109 -8.87 -17.63 -1.82
C PRO A 109 -9.87 -16.49 -1.63
N TYR A 110 -10.46 -16.01 -2.71
CA TYR A 110 -11.47 -14.95 -2.66
C TYR A 110 -12.66 -15.21 -3.59
N THR A 111 -13.76 -14.56 -3.24
CA THR A 111 -14.92 -14.32 -4.12
C THR A 111 -15.31 -12.84 -4.04
N LEU A 112 -16.10 -12.38 -5.00
CA LEU A 112 -16.66 -11.05 -5.07
C LEU A 112 -18.17 -11.10 -5.12
N SER A 113 -18.82 -10.08 -4.60
CA SER A 113 -20.21 -9.78 -4.91
C SER A 113 -20.42 -9.57 -6.41
N SER A 114 -21.56 -10.07 -6.91
CA SER A 114 -22.02 -9.83 -8.29
C SER A 114 -22.41 -8.37 -8.55
N GLN A 115 -22.62 -7.58 -7.50
CA GLN A 115 -23.04 -6.18 -7.56
C GLN A 115 -21.90 -5.24 -7.96
N TYR A 116 -20.64 -5.67 -7.91
CA TYR A 116 -19.56 -4.86 -8.45
C TYR A 116 -19.66 -4.71 -9.97
N GLY A 117 -19.73 -3.46 -10.40
CA GLY A 117 -19.75 -3.09 -11.81
C GLY A 117 -18.38 -3.22 -12.47
N SER A 118 -18.33 -2.92 -13.77
CA SER A 118 -17.14 -3.12 -14.60
C SER A 118 -15.92 -2.32 -14.11
N TYR A 119 -16.13 -1.09 -13.65
CA TYR A 119 -15.08 -0.24 -13.13
C TYR A 119 -14.59 -0.72 -11.75
N ALA A 120 -15.47 -1.02 -10.80
CA ALA A 120 -15.03 -1.51 -9.49
C ALA A 120 -14.22 -2.80 -9.59
N ARG A 121 -14.64 -3.72 -10.46
CA ARG A 121 -13.91 -4.97 -10.71
C ARG A 121 -12.51 -4.73 -11.25
N SER A 122 -12.31 -3.76 -12.15
CA SER A 122 -10.97 -3.44 -12.67
C SER A 122 -10.08 -2.77 -11.61
N VAL A 123 -10.63 -1.92 -10.75
CA VAL A 123 -9.89 -1.31 -9.64
C VAL A 123 -9.50 -2.35 -8.58
N ILE A 124 -10.40 -3.28 -8.23
CA ILE A 124 -10.10 -4.41 -7.34
C ILE A 124 -9.01 -5.31 -7.97
N ALA A 125 -9.12 -5.60 -9.27
CA ALA A 125 -8.12 -6.38 -10.00
C ALA A 125 -6.74 -5.69 -9.99
N LYS A 126 -6.70 -4.37 -10.18
CA LYS A 126 -5.46 -3.58 -10.09
C LYS A 126 -4.84 -3.66 -8.70
N ALA A 127 -5.63 -3.52 -7.63
CA ALA A 127 -5.15 -3.67 -6.25
C ALA A 127 -4.62 -5.08 -5.96
N ILE A 128 -5.29 -6.13 -6.43
CA ILE A 128 -4.79 -7.52 -6.33
C ILE A 128 -3.47 -7.69 -7.11
N LYS A 129 -3.37 -7.08 -8.29
CA LYS A 129 -2.16 -7.13 -9.11
C LYS A 129 -0.94 -6.53 -8.39
N GLU A 130 -1.12 -5.48 -7.59
CA GLU A 130 -0.04 -4.90 -6.76
C GLU A 130 0.62 -5.95 -5.86
N TYR A 131 -0.18 -6.82 -5.23
CA TYR A 131 0.34 -7.94 -4.43
C TYR A 131 1.05 -8.98 -5.28
N HIS A 132 0.47 -9.34 -6.43
CA HIS A 132 1.02 -10.35 -7.33
C HIS A 132 2.38 -9.95 -7.90
N ASP A 133 2.55 -8.68 -8.24
CA ASP A 133 3.77 -8.12 -8.83
C ASP A 133 4.90 -7.95 -7.81
N LYS A 134 4.55 -7.54 -6.57
CA LYS A 134 5.53 -7.06 -5.58
C LYS A 134 5.82 -8.04 -4.44
N THR A 135 5.02 -9.11 -4.33
CA THR A 135 5.14 -10.10 -3.26
C THR A 135 4.94 -11.53 -3.78
N CYS A 136 5.08 -12.53 -2.92
CA CYS A 136 4.68 -13.92 -3.20
C CYS A 136 3.23 -14.25 -2.78
N VAL A 137 2.51 -13.31 -2.15
CA VAL A 137 1.10 -13.53 -1.76
C VAL A 137 0.23 -13.58 -3.02
N ARG A 138 -0.68 -14.55 -3.08
CA ARG A 138 -1.54 -14.81 -4.23
C ARG A 138 -3.00 -14.82 -3.80
N PHE A 139 -3.71 -13.75 -4.13
CA PHE A 139 -5.18 -13.78 -4.16
C PHE A 139 -5.64 -14.63 -5.33
N VAL A 140 -6.38 -15.71 -5.06
CA VAL A 140 -6.83 -16.67 -6.07
C VAL A 140 -8.35 -16.81 -6.07
N PRO A 141 -9.01 -17.01 -7.23
CA PRO A 141 -10.42 -17.39 -7.27
C PRO A 141 -10.69 -18.61 -6.39
N ARG A 142 -11.72 -18.54 -5.54
CA ARG A 142 -12.08 -19.64 -4.67
C ARG A 142 -12.54 -20.87 -5.47
N ASP A 143 -11.78 -21.96 -5.39
CA ASP A 143 -12.26 -23.33 -5.63
C ASP A 143 -13.02 -23.89 -4.40
N PRO A 144 -14.34 -24.14 -4.47
CA PRO A 144 -15.14 -24.65 -3.35
C PRO A 144 -14.71 -26.03 -2.83
N ASN A 145 -14.02 -26.84 -3.63
CA ASN A 145 -13.56 -28.17 -3.24
C ASN A 145 -12.23 -28.13 -2.46
N ARG A 146 -11.46 -27.05 -2.62
CA ARG A 146 -10.14 -26.88 -1.99
C ARG A 146 -10.14 -25.86 -0.86
N HIS A 147 -11.00 -24.84 -0.96
CA HIS A 147 -10.96 -23.67 -0.10
C HIS A 147 -12.21 -23.61 0.78
N ALA A 148 -12.07 -24.17 1.98
CA ALA A 148 -13.03 -23.98 3.07
C ALA A 148 -12.99 -22.53 3.60
N ASP A 149 -11.79 -21.96 3.68
CA ASP A 149 -11.56 -20.62 4.21
C ASP A 149 -11.24 -19.66 3.06
N TYR A 150 -11.92 -18.52 3.01
CA TYR A 150 -11.80 -17.56 1.90
C TYR A 150 -12.35 -16.18 2.27
N VAL A 151 -11.88 -15.16 1.56
CA VAL A 151 -12.37 -13.78 1.68
C VAL A 151 -13.56 -13.57 0.75
N TYR A 152 -14.65 -12.97 1.26
CA TYR A 152 -15.78 -12.51 0.47
C TYR A 152 -15.77 -10.98 0.40
N ILE A 153 -15.37 -10.47 -0.77
CA ILE A 153 -15.28 -9.03 -1.05
C ILE A 153 -16.66 -8.55 -1.50
N HIS A 154 -17.28 -7.58 -0.79
CA HIS A 154 -18.63 -7.12 -1.12
C HIS A 154 -18.92 -5.68 -0.69
N PRO A 155 -19.92 -5.01 -1.29
CA PRO A 155 -20.24 -3.62 -0.99
C PRO A 155 -21.20 -3.52 0.20
N ASP A 156 -20.67 -3.62 1.42
CA ASP A 156 -21.39 -3.25 2.65
C ASP A 156 -21.13 -1.78 3.01
N ASP A 157 -21.64 -1.31 4.15
CA ASP A 157 -21.40 0.05 4.65
C ASP A 157 -19.94 0.24 5.12
N GLY A 158 -19.20 1.09 4.41
CA GLY A 158 -17.81 1.43 4.71
C GLY A 158 -16.76 0.46 4.14
N CYS A 159 -15.50 0.76 4.45
CA CYS A 159 -14.34 -0.06 4.11
C CYS A 159 -13.91 -0.78 5.39
N TYR A 160 -13.83 -2.11 5.36
CA TYR A 160 -13.36 -2.88 6.51
C TYR A 160 -12.94 -4.30 6.14
N SER A 161 -12.13 -4.92 7.00
CA SER A 161 -11.63 -6.27 6.82
C SER A 161 -11.37 -6.96 8.16
N LEU A 162 -11.31 -8.29 8.17
CA LEU A 162 -10.76 -9.04 9.31
C LEU A 162 -9.25 -9.20 9.13
N VAL A 163 -8.52 -9.23 10.24
CA VAL A 163 -7.06 -9.40 10.20
C VAL A 163 -6.64 -10.86 10.09
N GLY A 164 -6.00 -11.21 8.97
CA GLY A 164 -5.53 -12.57 8.69
C GLY A 164 -6.65 -13.55 8.33
N ARG A 165 -6.30 -14.83 8.31
CA ARG A 165 -7.23 -15.97 8.16
C ARG A 165 -7.96 -16.23 9.47
N THR A 166 -9.28 -16.11 9.44
CA THR A 166 -10.16 -16.31 10.62
C THR A 166 -10.96 -17.60 10.57
N GLY A 167 -11.08 -18.22 9.40
CA GLY A 167 -11.83 -19.46 9.20
C GLY A 167 -13.12 -19.24 8.42
N GLY A 168 -13.49 -20.21 7.57
CA GLY A 168 -14.68 -20.14 6.74
C GLY A 168 -14.70 -18.92 5.81
N ARG A 169 -15.93 -18.47 5.50
CA ARG A 169 -16.18 -17.28 4.71
C ARG A 169 -16.04 -16.02 5.57
N GLN A 170 -15.01 -15.21 5.34
CA GLN A 170 -14.81 -13.96 6.07
C GLN A 170 -15.09 -12.72 5.20
N PRO A 171 -15.88 -11.75 5.68
CA PRO A 171 -16.20 -10.56 4.91
C PRO A 171 -15.01 -9.60 4.77
N LEU A 172 -14.92 -8.93 3.63
CA LEU A 172 -14.15 -7.71 3.40
C LEU A 172 -15.07 -6.74 2.67
N SER A 173 -15.35 -5.58 3.27
CA SER A 173 -16.24 -4.59 2.69
C SER A 173 -15.47 -3.58 1.86
N LEU A 174 -15.94 -3.34 0.64
CA LEU A 174 -15.57 -2.19 -0.18
C LEU A 174 -16.83 -1.55 -0.73
N ASP A 175 -17.34 -0.53 -0.05
CA ASP A 175 -18.42 0.30 -0.57
C ASP A 175 -17.95 1.16 -1.75
N SER A 176 -18.88 1.87 -2.38
CA SER A 176 -18.65 2.75 -3.52
C SER A 176 -17.52 3.77 -3.29
N GLY A 177 -17.44 4.36 -2.08
CA GLY A 177 -16.38 5.30 -1.71
C GLY A 177 -15.00 4.65 -1.50
N CYS A 178 -14.97 3.32 -1.34
CA CYS A 178 -13.76 2.52 -1.11
C CYS A 178 -13.09 2.07 -2.42
N ILE A 179 -13.70 2.31 -3.58
CA ILE A 179 -13.23 1.83 -4.90
C ILE A 179 -12.06 2.69 -5.41
N GLN A 180 -10.96 2.62 -4.67
CA GLN A 180 -9.69 3.31 -4.91
C GLN A 180 -8.57 2.33 -4.63
N VAL A 181 -7.57 2.25 -5.51
CA VAL A 181 -6.52 1.21 -5.44
C VAL A 181 -5.87 1.14 -4.07
N GLY A 182 -5.43 2.26 -3.49
CA GLY A 182 -4.74 2.23 -2.20
C GLY A 182 -5.66 1.87 -1.03
N THR A 183 -6.93 2.24 -1.06
CA THR A 183 -7.92 1.80 -0.03
C THR A 183 -8.12 0.29 -0.12
N ILE A 184 -8.29 -0.25 -1.32
CA ILE A 184 -8.44 -1.70 -1.50
C ILE A 184 -7.16 -2.43 -1.08
N VAL A 185 -5.98 -1.89 -1.43
CA VAL A 185 -4.69 -2.45 -1.00
C VAL A 185 -4.59 -2.50 0.52
N HIS A 186 -5.05 -1.47 1.23
CA HIS A 186 -5.10 -1.41 2.69
C HIS A 186 -5.98 -2.54 3.27
N GLU A 187 -7.23 -2.66 2.82
CA GLU A 187 -8.16 -3.69 3.32
C GLU A 187 -7.68 -5.12 3.02
N LEU A 188 -7.06 -5.32 1.85
CA LEU A 188 -6.41 -6.56 1.52
C LEU A 188 -5.20 -6.83 2.43
N MET A 189 -4.51 -5.79 2.93
CA MET A 189 -3.34 -5.94 3.80
C MET A 189 -3.77 -6.37 5.21
N HIS A 190 -4.93 -5.93 5.68
CA HIS A 190 -5.60 -6.52 6.84
C HIS A 190 -5.86 -8.02 6.63
N ALA A 191 -6.49 -8.42 5.53
CA ALA A 191 -6.76 -9.83 5.23
C ALA A 191 -5.46 -10.66 5.12
N VAL A 192 -4.36 -10.06 4.65
CA VAL A 192 -3.02 -10.66 4.62
C VAL A 192 -2.45 -10.89 6.03
N GLY A 193 -2.83 -10.07 7.01
CA GLY A 193 -2.51 -10.27 8.42
C GLY A 193 -1.82 -9.10 9.11
N PHE A 194 -2.04 -7.87 8.68
CA PHE A 194 -1.46 -6.68 9.30
C PHE A 194 -2.51 -5.87 10.05
N PHE A 195 -2.11 -5.35 11.20
CA PHE A 195 -2.83 -4.29 11.91
C PHE A 195 -2.27 -2.94 11.50
N HIS A 196 -2.83 -1.86 12.04
CA HIS A 196 -2.35 -0.53 11.73
C HIS A 196 -0.96 -0.20 12.27
N GLU A 197 -0.27 0.73 11.60
CA GLU A 197 1.07 1.18 11.98
C GLU A 197 1.06 2.06 13.24
N GLN A 198 0.01 2.84 13.52
CA GLN A 198 -0.07 3.60 14.77
C GLN A 198 -0.37 2.74 16.01
N SER A 199 -0.77 1.48 15.81
CA SER A 199 -1.17 0.56 16.87
C SER A 199 0.00 -0.31 17.34
N ARG A 200 1.21 -0.13 16.78
CA ARG A 200 2.39 -0.81 17.34
C ARG A 200 2.62 -0.34 18.76
N SER A 201 2.82 -1.33 19.59
CA SER A 201 3.43 -1.22 20.91
C SER A 201 4.55 -0.18 21.11
N ASP A 202 5.48 0.00 20.14
CA ASP A 202 6.60 0.95 20.19
C ASP A 202 6.27 2.33 19.61
N ARG A 203 5.03 2.57 19.16
CA ARG A 203 4.63 3.82 18.50
C ARG A 203 4.90 5.06 19.36
N ASP A 204 4.87 4.96 20.69
CA ASP A 204 5.15 6.08 21.60
C ASP A 204 6.63 6.55 21.53
N GLU A 205 7.53 5.81 20.89
CA GLU A 205 8.89 6.28 20.59
C GLU A 205 8.92 7.25 19.39
N TYR A 206 7.85 7.25 18.57
CA TYR A 206 7.77 7.91 17.27
C TYR A 206 6.67 8.97 17.19
N LEU A 207 5.55 8.75 17.88
CA LEU A 207 4.33 9.55 17.87
C LEU A 207 3.90 9.93 19.29
N ASP A 208 3.27 11.09 19.41
CA ASP A 208 2.44 11.47 20.54
C ASP A 208 0.97 11.52 20.11
N ILE A 209 0.08 11.02 20.97
CA ILE A 209 -1.37 11.21 20.82
C ILE A 209 -1.77 12.48 21.57
N VAL A 210 -2.40 13.39 20.85
CA VAL A 210 -2.99 14.60 21.40
C VAL A 210 -4.42 14.29 21.82
N TRP A 211 -4.58 13.60 22.96
CA TRP A 211 -5.87 13.14 23.48
C TRP A 211 -6.94 14.24 23.59
N SER A 212 -6.54 15.49 23.84
CA SER A 212 -7.46 16.64 23.88
C SER A 212 -8.15 16.95 22.55
N ASN A 213 -7.63 16.42 21.43
CA ASN A 213 -8.20 16.57 20.09
C ASN A 213 -8.98 15.34 19.64
N VAL A 214 -8.86 14.21 20.34
CA VAL A 214 -9.57 12.96 20.01
C VAL A 214 -11.06 13.16 20.29
N MET A 215 -11.90 12.74 19.36
CA MET A 215 -13.35 12.80 19.54
C MET A 215 -13.78 11.91 20.71
N LYS A 216 -14.74 12.39 21.49
CA LYS A 216 -15.19 11.69 22.70
C LYS A 216 -15.70 10.28 22.36
N GLY A 217 -15.14 9.27 23.02
CA GLY A 217 -15.53 7.87 22.83
C GLY A 217 -14.79 7.13 21.71
N ALA A 218 -13.74 7.74 21.13
CA ALA A 218 -12.86 7.09 20.16
C ALA A 218 -11.46 6.79 20.74
N ASP A 219 -11.33 6.76 22.07
CA ASP A 219 -10.05 6.49 22.74
C ASP A 219 -9.51 5.08 22.43
N ASP A 220 -10.42 4.12 22.24
CA ASP A 220 -10.15 2.72 21.88
C ASP A 220 -9.50 2.58 20.49
N GLN A 221 -9.75 3.54 19.59
CA GLN A 221 -9.21 3.57 18.23
C GLN A 221 -7.69 3.81 18.17
N PHE A 222 -7.09 4.15 19.32
CA PHE A 222 -5.67 4.43 19.47
C PHE A 222 -4.95 3.47 20.42
N GLU A 223 -5.66 2.42 20.86
CA GLU A 223 -5.08 1.37 21.67
C GLU A 223 -3.92 0.70 20.94
N LYS A 224 -2.88 0.35 21.69
CA LYS A 224 -1.74 -0.39 21.17
C LYS A 224 -1.96 -1.85 21.46
N TYR A 225 -1.66 -2.74 20.52
CA TYR A 225 -1.66 -4.16 20.87
C TYR A 225 -0.42 -4.55 21.65
N THR A 226 -0.57 -5.66 22.36
CA THR A 226 0.49 -6.32 23.10
C THR A 226 1.26 -7.30 22.20
N ASN A 227 2.44 -7.71 22.67
CA ASN A 227 3.32 -8.62 21.95
C ASN A 227 2.87 -10.06 21.76
N SER A 228 1.76 -10.45 22.37
CA SER A 228 1.12 -11.72 22.07
C SER A 228 0.35 -11.68 20.74
N VAL A 229 -0.03 -10.50 20.26
CA VAL A 229 -0.92 -10.33 19.11
C VAL A 229 -0.14 -10.00 17.83
N ILE A 230 0.89 -9.15 17.93
CA ILE A 230 1.57 -8.58 16.76
C ILE A 230 3.09 -8.91 16.66
N ASP A 231 3.71 -8.85 15.45
CA ASP A 231 5.15 -8.99 15.08
C ASP A 231 5.72 -7.79 14.22
N HIS A 232 6.69 -6.96 14.65
CA HIS A 232 7.30 -5.87 13.82
C HIS A 232 8.10 -6.44 12.64
N LEU A 233 8.38 -7.74 12.67
CA LEU A 233 9.21 -8.45 11.72
C LEU A 233 10.64 -7.92 11.64
N GLY A 234 11.10 -7.06 12.56
CA GLY A 234 12.43 -6.45 12.54
C GLY A 234 12.56 -5.24 11.61
N GLU A 235 11.43 -4.61 11.25
CA GLU A 235 11.39 -3.40 10.43
C GLU A 235 11.18 -2.13 11.29
N PRO A 236 11.72 -0.97 10.88
CA PRO A 236 11.53 0.29 11.60
C PRO A 236 10.06 0.76 11.54
N TYR A 237 9.73 1.74 12.38
CA TYR A 237 8.42 2.41 12.33
C TYR A 237 8.26 3.15 11.01
N ASP A 238 7.11 2.98 10.37
CA ASP A 238 6.88 3.47 9.01
C ASP A 238 5.75 4.52 8.92
N PHE A 239 6.13 5.80 8.95
CA PHE A 239 5.16 6.88 8.75
C PHE A 239 4.51 6.88 7.37
N SER A 240 5.13 6.28 6.35
CA SER A 240 4.59 6.18 4.99
C SER A 240 3.79 4.89 4.76
N SER A 241 3.62 4.04 5.78
CA SER A 241 2.88 2.78 5.64
C SER A 241 1.47 3.05 5.18
N ILE A 242 0.97 2.24 4.24
CA ILE A 242 -0.42 2.32 3.83
C ILE A 242 -1.37 1.97 5.01
N MET A 243 -0.85 1.28 6.02
CA MET A 243 -1.54 0.93 7.26
C MET A 243 -1.43 2.03 8.34
N HIS A 244 -0.86 3.20 8.04
CA HIS A 244 -0.75 4.29 9.00
C HIS A 244 -1.95 5.24 8.90
N TYR A 245 -2.54 5.61 10.04
CA TYR A 245 -3.52 6.69 10.11
C TYR A 245 -2.97 8.05 9.69
N GLY A 246 -3.84 8.90 9.14
CA GLY A 246 -3.54 10.31 8.93
C GLY A 246 -3.42 11.10 10.24
N PRO A 247 -2.80 12.30 10.22
CA PRO A 247 -2.58 13.10 11.42
C PRO A 247 -3.86 13.61 12.11
N TYR A 248 -5.01 13.57 11.40
CA TYR A 248 -6.31 14.05 11.88
C TYR A 248 -7.31 12.92 12.19
N ALA A 249 -6.86 11.66 12.19
CA ALA A 249 -7.71 10.49 12.46
C ALA A 249 -8.52 10.68 13.75
N PHE A 250 -9.83 10.43 13.70
CA PHE A 250 -10.76 10.58 14.83
C PHE A 250 -10.68 11.93 15.57
N SER A 251 -10.38 13.02 14.86
CA SER A 251 -10.36 14.37 15.46
C SER A 251 -11.78 14.86 15.76
N GLY A 252 -12.03 15.28 17.00
CA GLY A 252 -13.29 15.90 17.42
C GLY A 252 -13.36 17.41 17.20
N ASN A 253 -12.23 18.04 16.86
CA ASN A 253 -12.10 19.50 16.78
C ASN A 253 -11.33 19.99 15.54
N GLY A 254 -11.11 19.11 14.56
CA GLY A 254 -10.38 19.40 13.33
C GLY A 254 -8.87 19.61 13.49
N LYS A 255 -8.31 19.41 14.70
CA LYS A 255 -6.88 19.50 14.96
C LYS A 255 -6.24 18.11 14.95
N LYS A 256 -4.92 18.06 14.77
CA LYS A 256 -4.16 16.81 14.72
C LYS A 256 -4.32 16.02 16.02
N THR A 257 -4.65 14.74 15.89
CA THR A 257 -4.69 13.75 16.99
C THR A 257 -3.38 12.99 17.08
N LEU A 258 -2.68 12.79 15.96
CA LEU A 258 -1.38 12.13 15.89
C LEU A 258 -0.29 13.14 15.53
N GLN A 259 0.71 13.26 16.40
CA GLN A 259 1.83 14.18 16.23
C GLN A 259 3.16 13.42 16.24
N PRO A 260 3.89 13.37 15.12
CA PRO A 260 5.27 12.84 15.11
C PRO A 260 6.21 13.63 16.00
N LYS A 261 7.06 12.89 16.70
CA LYS A 261 8.13 13.44 17.54
C LYS A 261 9.26 14.07 16.72
N LYS A 262 9.46 13.60 15.48
CA LYS A 262 10.53 14.05 14.57
C LYS A 262 10.03 14.06 13.13
N GLY A 263 9.74 15.23 12.56
CA GLY A 263 9.37 15.41 11.14
C GLY A 263 8.26 14.45 10.66
N ASN A 264 8.11 14.26 9.35
CA ASN A 264 7.35 13.16 8.73
C ASN A 264 5.82 13.15 8.89
N ALA A 265 5.21 14.18 9.49
CA ALA A 265 3.75 14.27 9.60
C ALA A 265 3.05 14.29 8.24
N GLU A 266 3.75 14.79 7.21
CA GLU A 266 3.30 14.86 5.83
C GLU A 266 3.35 13.51 5.08
N ARG A 267 3.87 12.45 5.70
CA ARG A 267 3.93 11.09 5.11
C ARG A 267 2.78 10.20 5.58
N MET A 268 2.19 10.55 6.73
CA MET A 268 1.17 9.77 7.41
C MET A 268 -0.17 9.81 6.67
N GLY A 269 -0.89 8.69 6.68
CA GLY A 269 -2.23 8.60 6.12
C GLY A 269 -2.29 8.51 4.60
N GLN A 270 -1.16 8.30 3.91
CA GLN A 270 -1.17 8.12 2.47
C GLN A 270 -2.02 6.88 2.09
N ARG A 271 -2.77 6.99 1.00
CA ARG A 271 -3.64 5.93 0.44
C ARG A 271 -3.36 5.73 -1.04
N VAL A 272 -2.11 5.87 -1.45
CA VAL A 272 -1.69 5.77 -2.85
C VAL A 272 -1.12 4.40 -3.17
N ALA A 273 -0.13 3.94 -2.40
CA ALA A 273 0.59 2.70 -2.68
C ALA A 273 1.24 2.11 -1.41
N PHE A 274 1.72 0.88 -1.49
CA PHE A 274 2.59 0.33 -0.44
C PHE A 274 3.84 1.19 -0.24
N SER A 275 4.25 1.34 1.01
CA SER A 275 5.62 1.72 1.31
C SER A 275 6.59 0.58 0.99
N GLU A 276 7.89 0.87 0.94
CA GLU A 276 8.90 -0.18 0.84
C GLU A 276 8.88 -1.12 2.06
N ILE A 277 8.57 -0.56 3.24
CA ILE A 277 8.54 -1.31 4.49
C ILE A 277 7.33 -2.25 4.53
N ASP A 278 6.17 -1.84 4.01
CA ASP A 278 4.98 -2.68 3.87
C ASP A 278 5.32 -3.94 3.06
N LEU A 279 5.97 -3.78 1.90
CA LEU A 279 6.39 -4.90 1.06
C LEU A 279 7.40 -5.80 1.76
N ARG A 280 8.39 -5.24 2.45
CA ARG A 280 9.36 -6.05 3.22
C ARG A 280 8.69 -6.83 4.35
N LYS A 281 7.73 -6.21 5.04
CA LYS A 281 6.92 -6.87 6.08
C LYS A 281 6.12 -8.02 5.49
N ILE A 282 5.36 -7.83 4.40
CA ILE A 282 4.60 -8.90 3.74
C ILE A 282 5.54 -10.03 3.30
N ASN A 283 6.63 -9.69 2.60
CA ASN A 283 7.58 -10.66 2.09
C ASN A 283 8.28 -11.46 3.20
N ARG A 284 8.54 -10.84 4.36
CA ARG A 284 9.10 -11.53 5.52
C ARG A 284 8.06 -12.41 6.22
N LEU A 285 6.80 -11.95 6.33
CA LEU A 285 5.71 -12.69 6.95
C LEU A 285 5.44 -14.01 6.21
N TYR A 286 5.43 -13.96 4.88
CA TYR A 286 5.16 -15.10 3.98
C TYR A 286 6.42 -15.76 3.42
N GLN A 287 7.60 -15.38 3.91
CA GLN A 287 8.89 -15.98 3.53
C GLN A 287 9.11 -16.02 2.01
N CYS A 288 8.76 -14.93 1.34
CA CYS A 288 8.83 -14.84 -0.10
C CYS A 288 10.26 -15.04 -0.62
N PRO A 289 10.44 -15.72 -1.77
CA PRO A 289 11.75 -15.91 -2.37
C PRO A 289 12.44 -14.56 -2.62
N ILE A 290 13.68 -14.44 -2.16
CA ILE A 290 14.49 -13.25 -2.41
C ILE A 290 14.91 -13.28 -3.88
N ARG A 291 14.45 -12.31 -4.68
CA ARG A 291 15.03 -12.07 -6.01
C ARG A 291 16.43 -11.50 -5.80
N GLN A 292 17.46 -12.33 -6.00
CA GLN A 292 18.85 -11.87 -5.99
C GLN A 292 19.27 -11.56 -7.43
N ILE A 293 19.55 -10.29 -7.71
CA ILE A 293 20.16 -9.88 -8.97
C ILE A 293 21.67 -9.86 -8.77
N GLN A 294 22.41 -10.49 -9.67
CA GLN A 294 23.86 -10.38 -9.71
C GLN A 294 24.22 -9.10 -10.50
N VAL A 295 24.78 -8.09 -9.84
CA VAL A 295 25.30 -6.89 -10.50
C VAL A 295 26.80 -6.81 -10.23
N ASN A 296 27.62 -6.85 -11.29
CA ASN A 296 29.08 -6.81 -11.22
C ASN A 296 29.70 -7.83 -10.23
N GLY A 297 29.14 -9.05 -10.20
CA GLY A 297 29.61 -10.13 -9.31
C GLY A 297 29.19 -10.02 -7.85
N ASN A 298 28.38 -9.01 -7.49
CA ASN A 298 27.77 -8.89 -6.16
C ASN A 298 26.30 -9.29 -6.21
N SER A 299 25.86 -10.12 -5.26
CA SER A 299 24.45 -10.42 -5.02
C SER A 299 23.76 -9.20 -4.41
N VAL A 300 22.95 -8.52 -5.20
CA VAL A 300 22.06 -7.44 -4.75
C VAL A 300 20.67 -8.03 -4.56
N ILE A 301 20.09 -7.87 -3.37
CA ILE A 301 18.68 -8.19 -3.14
C ILE A 301 17.85 -7.16 -3.91
N GLU A 302 16.98 -7.61 -4.81
CA GLU A 302 16.04 -6.78 -5.58
C GLU A 302 14.96 -6.21 -4.64
N ASN A 303 15.37 -5.26 -3.81
CA ASN A 303 14.51 -4.36 -3.04
C ASN A 303 14.78 -2.90 -3.46
N GLN A 304 15.25 -2.66 -4.69
CA GLN A 304 15.58 -1.29 -5.11
C GLN A 304 14.30 -0.49 -5.32
N CYS A 305 13.88 0.16 -4.23
CA CYS A 305 13.15 1.40 -4.31
C CYS A 305 13.97 2.36 -5.18
N ARG A 306 13.44 2.64 -6.38
CA ARG A 306 14.07 3.42 -7.45
C ARG A 306 13.04 4.34 -8.05
N ASP A 307 13.52 5.39 -8.70
CA ASP A 307 12.66 6.22 -9.54
C ASP A 307 12.28 5.48 -10.83
N GLU A 308 11.00 5.57 -11.19
CA GLU A 308 10.45 4.98 -12.41
C GLU A 308 10.54 5.96 -13.60
N ASN A 309 10.83 7.23 -13.32
CA ASN A 309 11.00 8.27 -14.33
C ASN A 309 12.34 8.99 -14.18
N TRP A 310 13.07 9.12 -15.28
CA TRP A 310 14.35 9.82 -15.30
C TRP A 310 14.25 11.31 -14.91
N ARG A 311 13.04 11.90 -14.95
CA ARG A 311 12.79 13.29 -14.55
C ARG A 311 12.65 13.49 -13.04
N CYS A 312 12.60 12.42 -12.24
CA CYS A 312 12.42 12.53 -10.79
C CYS A 312 13.41 13.43 -10.06
N PRO A 313 14.73 13.44 -10.40
CA PRO A 313 15.67 14.39 -9.81
C PRO A 313 15.33 15.85 -10.11
N PHE A 314 14.74 16.13 -11.27
CA PHE A 314 14.30 17.47 -11.64
C PHE A 314 12.99 17.83 -10.94
N TRP A 315 11.99 16.94 -10.95
CA TRP A 315 10.70 17.19 -10.30
C TRP A 315 10.81 17.44 -8.79
N MET A 316 11.77 16.78 -8.12
CA MET A 316 12.07 17.06 -6.72
C MET A 316 12.51 18.52 -6.46
N LEU A 317 13.15 19.20 -7.43
CA LEU A 317 13.56 20.60 -7.31
C LEU A 317 12.40 21.60 -7.46
N TYR A 318 11.22 21.16 -7.88
CA TYR A 318 10.05 22.01 -8.13
C TYR A 318 8.84 21.64 -7.25
N ASP A 319 9.08 21.06 -6.07
CA ASP A 319 8.05 20.70 -5.08
C ASP A 319 7.00 19.67 -5.54
N PHE A 320 7.22 18.98 -6.66
CA PHE A 320 6.29 17.95 -7.17
C PHE A 320 6.08 16.79 -6.19
N CYS A 321 7.06 16.52 -5.32
CA CYS A 321 6.93 15.52 -4.26
C CYS A 321 5.89 15.90 -3.20
N SER A 322 5.62 17.19 -3.02
CA SER A 322 4.62 17.72 -2.09
C SER A 322 3.26 17.87 -2.77
N ASP A 323 3.27 18.26 -4.04
CA ASP A 323 2.06 18.62 -4.78
C ASP A 323 1.34 17.39 -5.39
N PHE A 324 2.07 16.31 -5.67
CA PHE A 324 1.52 15.15 -6.37
C PHE A 324 1.89 13.84 -5.67
N GLU A 325 0.93 13.26 -4.95
CA GLU A 325 1.15 12.03 -4.18
C GLU A 325 1.53 10.83 -5.06
N GLU A 326 0.98 10.72 -6.28
CA GLU A 326 1.38 9.67 -7.22
C GLU A 326 2.85 9.80 -7.63
N ILE A 327 3.32 11.03 -7.85
CA ILE A 327 4.73 11.29 -8.15
C ILE A 327 5.58 10.91 -6.94
N ARG A 328 5.14 11.27 -5.74
CA ARG A 328 5.86 10.98 -4.50
C ARG A 328 5.97 9.48 -4.21
N PHE A 329 4.87 8.74 -4.30
CA PHE A 329 4.74 7.37 -3.78
C PHE A 329 4.84 6.28 -4.84
N ILE A 330 4.66 6.60 -6.13
CA ILE A 330 4.74 5.62 -7.22
C ILE A 330 5.96 5.94 -8.10
N VAL A 331 6.00 7.14 -8.68
CA VAL A 331 6.92 7.45 -9.78
C VAL A 331 8.33 7.79 -9.29
N CYS A 332 8.45 8.63 -8.27
CA CYS A 332 9.71 9.24 -7.81
C CYS A 332 10.04 8.87 -6.37
N ARG A 333 9.82 7.61 -6.01
CA ARG A 333 10.01 7.10 -4.65
C ARG A 333 11.40 7.39 -4.09
N GLN A 334 12.44 7.32 -4.91
CA GLN A 334 13.82 7.57 -4.46
C GLN A 334 14.10 9.05 -4.32
N SER A 335 13.81 9.83 -5.36
CA SER A 335 14.02 11.29 -5.33
C SER A 335 13.17 11.97 -4.25
N CYS A 336 11.95 11.48 -3.98
CA CYS A 336 11.06 12.00 -2.94
C CYS A 336 11.27 11.38 -1.55
N GLY A 337 12.38 10.66 -1.34
CA GLY A 337 12.82 10.19 -0.03
C GLY A 337 11.92 9.13 0.62
N GLN A 338 11.24 8.31 -0.20
CA GLN A 338 10.41 7.18 0.26
C GLN A 338 11.22 5.88 0.43
N CYS A 339 12.44 5.82 -0.10
CA CYS A 339 13.30 4.65 0.03
C CYS A 339 14.04 4.62 1.36
N THR A 340 14.01 3.47 2.04
CA THR A 340 14.84 3.27 3.24
C THR A 340 16.18 2.65 2.82
N THR A 341 17.28 3.35 3.06
CA THR A 341 18.62 2.85 2.74
C THR A 341 19.04 1.72 3.68
N THR A 342 18.63 0.48 3.41
CA THR A 342 19.26 -0.67 4.08
C THR A 342 20.59 -0.99 3.39
N PHE A 343 21.61 -0.16 3.62
CA PHE A 343 22.98 -0.61 3.44
C PHE A 343 23.30 -1.53 4.62
N ARG A 344 23.38 -2.85 4.40
CA ARG A 344 24.18 -3.70 5.29
C ARG A 344 25.63 -3.51 4.85
N PRO A 345 26.47 -2.72 5.55
CA PRO A 345 27.90 -2.82 5.29
C PRO A 345 28.31 -4.25 5.65
N SER A 346 28.69 -5.04 4.65
CA SER A 346 29.57 -6.17 4.88
C SER A 346 30.75 -5.63 5.69
N LYS A 347 31.07 -6.28 6.82
CA LYS A 347 32.24 -5.95 7.65
C LYS A 347 33.48 -5.88 6.76
N ALA A 348 33.84 -4.69 6.30
CA ALA A 348 35.12 -4.43 5.67
C ALA A 348 36.10 -4.13 6.81
N THR A 349 36.97 -5.11 7.05
CA THR A 349 38.16 -5.02 7.89
C THR A 349 38.89 -3.69 7.71
N LYS A 350 39.29 -3.07 8.83
CA LYS A 350 40.15 -1.88 8.85
C LYS A 350 41.34 -2.07 7.90
N PRO A 351 41.60 -1.14 6.96
CA PRO A 351 42.82 -1.20 6.18
C PRO A 351 44.00 -0.93 7.13
N GLN A 352 44.91 -1.89 7.25
CA GLN A 352 46.22 -1.65 7.85
C GLN A 352 46.92 -0.56 7.05
N LYS A 353 47.38 0.49 7.74
CA LYS A 353 48.26 1.51 7.18
C LYS A 353 49.55 0.83 6.72
N LYS A 354 49.66 0.52 5.43
CA LYS A 354 50.97 0.28 4.79
C LYS A 354 51.53 1.63 4.36
N MET A 355 52.53 2.09 5.12
CA MET A 355 53.33 3.26 4.82
C MET A 355 54.24 2.91 3.64
N PHE A 356 53.99 3.50 2.46
CA PHE A 356 54.91 3.43 1.33
C PHE A 356 55.79 4.69 1.32
N PRO A 357 57.12 4.57 1.15
CA PRO A 357 58.01 5.73 1.13
C PRO A 357 57.90 6.46 -0.23
N LEU A 358 57.72 7.78 -0.16
CA LEU A 358 57.78 8.69 -1.30
C LEU A 358 59.19 8.67 -1.92
N ARG A 359 59.32 8.15 -3.15
CA ARG A 359 60.46 8.46 -4.02
C ARG A 359 60.12 9.67 -4.87
N ARG A 360 60.86 10.77 -4.65
CA ARG A 360 60.89 11.94 -5.54
C ARG A 360 61.63 11.56 -6.82
N SER A 361 60.97 11.68 -7.96
CA SER A 361 61.62 11.81 -9.26
C SER A 361 61.27 13.17 -9.84
N ILE A 362 62.30 14.00 -9.95
CA ILE A 362 62.31 15.31 -10.57
C ILE A 362 62.35 15.08 -12.09
N ILE A 363 61.37 15.61 -12.83
CA ILE A 363 61.49 15.83 -14.27
C ILE A 363 61.17 17.30 -14.49
N GLY A 364 62.21 18.05 -14.86
CA GLY A 364 62.12 19.46 -15.21
C GLY A 364 61.52 19.64 -16.60
N ILE A 365 60.72 20.69 -16.74
CA ILE A 365 60.33 21.25 -18.04
C ILE A 365 60.74 22.72 -18.00
N HIS A 366 61.73 23.05 -18.83
CA HIS A 366 62.13 24.40 -19.20
C HIS A 366 61.10 24.99 -20.16
N PHE A 367 60.69 26.23 -19.92
CA PHE A 367 60.25 27.16 -20.95
C PHE A 367 60.96 28.50 -20.67
N ASP A 368 61.88 28.86 -21.55
CA ASP A 368 62.48 30.19 -21.60
C ASP A 368 61.67 31.06 -22.57
N VAL A 369 61.33 32.25 -22.05
CA VAL A 369 60.96 33.56 -22.66
C VAL A 369 59.85 33.59 -23.71
#